data_AF-A0A7G9P1T5-F1
#
_entry.id   AF-A0A7G9P1T5-F1
#
_cell.length_a   1.000
_cell.length_b   1.000
_cell.length_c   1.000
_cell.angle_alpha   90.00
_cell.angle_beta   90.00
_cell.angle_gamma   90.00
#
_symmetry.space_group_name_H-M   'P 1'
#
loop_
_entity.id
_entity.type
_entity.pdbx_description
1 polymer ?
#
loop_
_entity_poly.entity_id
_entity_poly.type
_entity_poly.pdbx_seq_one_letter_code
_entity_poly.pdbx_strand_id
1 'polypeptide(L)'
;MRNALLWAKANPLAVICFVIIAVAVISFYYPTHVQGVAFREEMKTRQKQIDEINRFKRSSMTIPPARPDDPPMTINGVINDEAIDRLGTVYKDMESEYVNIYRFASGRNQRGHDVMLAGLFPKPLDESKPFNARKEYIESFKTLYDLLHATTPPSKEDIDVMLESEVEAFKATLFPVPNQLSEDQMNIVQKRQAEKLMTMYQRTATTHHVYAPPVQINVQQGLWEPGIFQIGDWAKPGRRPQMADIWEGQMQLWIQQDLVNAIRTANTMDDPSRSIVNVPIKRIMKMFVKPGYVGVPSGGYKGQQSQDTSRRLPDDFAASISGRQSNPIYDVRHAVLTLIVDSKQIPKVLNSISTVNFMSVIGMSYTDVDEYAALREGYIYGACDAVQLDLTIETIWLRDWTAGHLDEEQAAARNEPFNPGLMPDDVRYYLGMVPRVGMENYVPPAQRSSSSGLTRDPAMFEGAPPESGEFLQP
;
A
#
# COMPACT_ATOMS: atom_id res chain seq x y z
N MET A 1 56.81 88.33 15.91
CA MET A 1 55.47 88.95 15.95
C MET A 1 55.47 90.48 15.97
N ARG A 2 56.37 91.16 16.71
CA ARG A 2 56.43 92.65 16.72
C ARG A 2 56.58 93.29 15.33
N ASN A 3 57.43 92.73 14.46
CA ASN A 3 57.66 93.28 13.13
C ASN A 3 56.44 93.12 12.19
N ALA A 4 55.69 92.02 12.33
CA ALA A 4 54.45 91.80 11.58
C ALA A 4 53.34 92.76 12.02
N LEU A 5 53.24 93.05 13.32
CA LEU A 5 52.29 94.02 13.87
C LEU A 5 52.60 95.46 13.44
N LEU A 6 53.87 95.84 13.37
CA LEU A 6 54.29 97.14 12.84
C LEU A 6 53.99 97.27 11.35
N TRP A 7 54.28 96.23 10.56
CA TRP A 7 53.98 96.21 9.13
C TRP A 7 52.47 96.27 8.85
N ALA A 8 51.66 95.54 9.63
CA ALA A 8 50.20 95.57 9.55
C ALA A 8 49.60 96.95 9.86
N LYS A 9 50.19 97.69 10.82
CA LYS A 9 49.79 99.07 11.14
C LYS A 9 50.17 100.06 10.04
N ALA A 10 51.28 99.83 9.33
CA ALA A 10 51.73 100.68 8.22
C ALA A 10 50.96 100.43 6.91
N ASN A 11 50.39 99.23 6.73
CA ASN A 11 49.72 98.82 5.48
C ASN A 11 48.30 98.30 5.73
N PRO A 12 47.36 99.13 6.22
CA PRO A 12 46.01 98.69 6.59
C PRO A 12 45.23 98.09 5.41
N LEU A 13 45.43 98.60 4.20
CA LEU A 13 44.80 98.09 2.97
C LEU A 13 45.20 96.63 2.64
N ALA A 14 46.48 96.28 2.80
CA ALA A 14 46.97 94.93 2.53
C ALA A 14 46.42 93.93 3.55
N VAL A 15 46.31 94.34 4.82
CA VAL A 15 45.71 93.52 5.89
C VAL A 15 44.22 93.27 5.61
N ILE A 16 43.48 94.30 5.19
CA ILE A 16 42.06 94.16 4.82
C ILE A 16 41.91 93.19 3.64
N CYS A 17 42.72 93.31 2.59
CA CYS A 17 42.67 92.40 1.44
C CYS A 17 42.98 90.95 1.85
N PHE A 18 43.96 90.74 2.73
CA PHE A 18 44.30 89.40 3.22
C PHE A 18 43.16 88.79 4.06
N VAL A 19 42.50 89.60 4.90
CA VAL A 19 41.33 89.16 5.67
C VAL A 19 40.17 88.81 4.73
N ILE A 20 39.91 89.61 3.69
CA ILE A 20 38.86 89.31 2.70
C ILE A 20 39.16 87.99 1.96
N ILE A 21 40.42 87.76 1.56
CA ILE A 21 40.83 86.50 0.92
C ILE A 21 40.66 85.32 1.88
N ALA A 22 41.08 85.45 3.14
CA ALA A 22 40.94 84.41 4.15
C ALA A 22 39.46 84.08 4.43
N VAL A 23 38.61 85.11 4.54
CA VAL A 23 37.16 84.95 4.70
C VAL A 23 36.56 84.31 3.46
N ALA A 24 36.97 84.67 2.25
CA ALA A 24 36.51 84.06 1.01
C ALA A 24 36.86 82.56 0.94
N VAL A 25 38.12 82.19 1.25
CA VAL A 25 38.57 80.79 1.27
C VAL A 25 37.81 79.98 2.32
N ILE A 26 37.63 80.52 3.53
CA ILE A 26 36.87 79.84 4.60
C ILE A 26 35.39 79.72 4.21
N SER A 27 34.80 80.79 3.65
CA SER A 27 33.40 80.81 3.20
C SER A 27 33.13 79.88 2.04
N PHE A 28 34.15 79.51 1.25
CA PHE A 28 34.03 78.53 0.18
C PHE A 28 34.33 77.11 0.68
N TYR A 29 35.32 76.95 1.55
CA TYR A 29 35.73 75.65 2.09
C TYR A 29 34.69 75.04 3.02
N TYR A 30 34.10 75.83 3.90
CA TYR A 30 33.12 75.33 4.87
C TYR A 30 31.87 74.71 4.21
N PRO A 31 31.15 75.40 3.28
CA PRO A 31 30.00 74.80 2.62
C PRO A 31 30.39 73.65 1.71
N THR A 32 31.53 73.71 1.00
CA THR A 32 31.95 72.59 0.13
C THR A 32 32.34 71.33 0.93
N HIS A 33 32.97 71.49 2.10
CA HIS A 33 33.29 70.36 2.97
C HIS A 33 32.04 69.80 3.66
N VAL A 34 31.18 70.65 4.22
CA VAL A 34 29.95 70.20 4.91
C VAL A 34 28.95 69.58 3.93
N GLN A 35 28.71 70.20 2.77
CA GLN A 35 27.87 69.63 1.72
C GLN A 35 28.52 68.37 1.11
N GLY A 36 29.86 68.33 1.01
CA GLY A 36 30.58 67.17 0.51
C GLY A 36 30.43 65.93 1.39
N VAL A 37 30.42 66.08 2.72
CA VAL A 37 30.17 64.95 3.64
C VAL A 37 28.73 64.48 3.55
N ALA A 38 27.75 65.40 3.55
CA ALA A 38 26.34 65.04 3.41
C ALA A 38 26.06 64.34 2.07
N PHE A 39 26.62 64.86 0.97
CA PHE A 39 26.51 64.26 -0.36
C PHE A 39 27.16 62.86 -0.42
N ARG A 40 28.31 62.64 0.22
CA ARG A 40 28.93 61.32 0.30
C ARG A 40 28.07 60.31 1.04
N GLU A 41 27.44 60.70 2.15
CA GLU A 41 26.53 59.82 2.88
C GLU A 41 25.24 59.55 2.08
N GLU A 42 24.70 60.55 1.38
CA GLU A 42 23.56 60.34 0.47
C GLU A 42 23.91 59.38 -0.67
N MET A 43 25.08 59.53 -1.30
CA MET A 43 25.56 58.64 -2.35
C MET A 43 25.80 57.21 -1.85
N LYS A 44 26.28 57.02 -0.62
CA LYS A 44 26.39 55.69 0.00
C LYS A 44 25.02 55.06 0.21
N THR A 45 24.03 55.82 0.66
CA THR A 45 22.65 55.32 0.81
C THR A 45 22.04 54.94 -0.53
N ARG A 46 22.22 55.78 -1.56
CA ARG A 46 21.79 55.45 -2.93
C ARG A 46 22.50 54.22 -3.48
N GLN A 47 23.80 54.07 -3.23
CA GLN A 47 24.55 52.89 -3.64
C GLN A 47 24.01 51.63 -2.95
N LYS A 48 23.73 51.68 -1.64
CA LYS A 48 23.09 50.56 -0.91
C LYS A 48 21.73 50.20 -1.50
N GLN A 49 20.90 51.19 -1.82
CA GLN A 49 19.60 50.96 -2.47
C GLN A 49 19.75 50.33 -3.86
N ILE A 50 20.73 50.79 -4.65
CA ILE A 50 21.05 50.20 -5.95
C ILE A 50 21.55 48.75 -5.79
N ASP A 51 22.37 48.47 -4.80
CA ASP A 51 22.88 47.13 -4.50
C ASP A 51 21.76 46.19 -4.04
N GLU A 52 20.80 46.68 -3.23
CA GLU A 52 19.59 45.96 -2.86
C GLU A 52 18.70 45.67 -4.08
N ILE A 53 18.45 46.67 -4.95
CA ILE A 53 17.71 46.47 -6.20
C ILE A 53 18.41 45.44 -7.09
N ASN A 54 19.74 45.53 -7.21
CA ASN A 54 20.51 44.57 -8.00
C ASN A 54 20.49 43.16 -7.39
N ARG A 55 20.41 43.05 -6.05
CA ARG A 55 20.21 41.78 -5.36
C ARG A 55 18.83 41.17 -5.66
N PHE A 56 17.76 41.97 -5.62
CA PHE A 56 16.42 41.52 -5.99
C PHE A 56 16.25 41.23 -7.49
N LYS A 57 17.00 41.90 -8.36
CA LYS A 57 17.06 41.56 -9.79
C LYS A 57 17.78 40.24 -10.08
N ARG A 58 18.63 39.78 -9.16
CA ARG A 58 19.46 38.57 -9.29
C ARG A 58 18.99 37.42 -8.41
N SER A 59 17.91 37.59 -7.64
CA SER A 59 17.36 36.49 -6.86
C SER A 59 16.80 35.42 -7.79
N SER A 60 17.43 34.26 -7.78
CA SER A 60 16.95 33.06 -8.44
C SER A 60 15.87 32.41 -7.58
N MET A 61 14.71 32.12 -8.15
CA MET A 61 13.69 31.30 -7.48
C MET A 61 13.74 29.88 -8.03
N THR A 62 13.74 28.92 -7.12
CA THR A 62 13.66 27.50 -7.43
C THR A 62 12.18 27.11 -7.42
N ILE A 63 11.60 26.89 -8.59
CA ILE A 63 10.23 26.36 -8.72
C ILE A 63 10.31 24.84 -8.57
N PRO A 64 9.54 24.23 -7.66
CA PRO A 64 9.50 22.79 -7.56
C PRO A 64 9.04 22.20 -8.89
N PRO A 65 9.60 21.06 -9.29
CA PRO A 65 9.27 20.44 -10.56
C PRO A 65 7.79 20.01 -10.58
N ALA A 66 7.16 20.08 -11.76
CA ALA A 66 5.79 19.60 -11.94
C ALA A 66 5.66 18.08 -11.74
N ARG A 67 6.76 17.33 -11.91
CA ARG A 67 6.84 15.90 -11.63
C ARG A 67 7.89 15.65 -10.55
N PRO A 68 7.68 14.70 -9.62
CA PRO A 68 8.63 14.43 -8.55
C PRO A 68 10.08 14.13 -9.00
N ASP A 69 10.25 13.67 -10.25
CA ASP A 69 11.54 13.23 -10.80
C ASP A 69 12.26 14.27 -11.66
N ASP A 70 11.59 15.38 -12.00
CA ASP A 70 12.24 16.42 -12.80
C ASP A 70 13.14 17.28 -11.89
N PRO A 71 14.29 17.77 -12.37
CA PRO A 71 15.10 18.71 -11.59
C PRO A 71 14.30 20.00 -11.37
N PRO A 72 14.42 20.64 -10.19
CA PRO A 72 13.74 21.90 -9.93
C PRO A 72 14.21 22.97 -10.93
N MET A 73 13.27 23.77 -11.44
CA MET A 73 13.57 24.80 -12.43
C MET A 73 13.97 26.10 -11.72
N THR A 74 15.21 26.53 -11.92
CA THR A 74 15.68 27.81 -11.40
C THR A 74 15.38 28.91 -12.41
N ILE A 75 14.47 29.82 -12.09
CA ILE A 75 14.17 30.99 -12.91
C ILE A 75 14.91 32.19 -12.33
N ASN A 76 15.78 32.80 -13.15
CA ASN A 76 16.41 34.08 -12.85
C ASN A 76 15.48 35.19 -13.32
N GLY A 77 14.81 35.86 -12.38
CA GLY A 77 13.85 36.91 -12.68
C GLY A 77 13.76 37.96 -11.57
N VAL A 78 13.23 39.14 -11.90
CA VAL A 78 12.93 40.18 -10.91
C VAL A 78 11.70 39.72 -10.12
N ILE A 79 11.84 39.52 -8.81
CA ILE A 79 10.71 39.26 -7.93
C ILE A 79 9.91 40.57 -7.82
N ASN A 80 8.82 40.68 -8.57
CA ASN A 80 7.81 41.72 -8.38
C ASN A 80 6.58 41.10 -7.69
N ASP A 81 5.72 41.95 -7.12
CA ASP A 81 4.52 41.51 -6.41
C ASP A 81 3.62 40.64 -7.31
N GLU A 82 3.54 40.97 -8.60
CA GLU A 82 2.79 40.18 -9.59
C GLU A 82 3.33 38.74 -9.75
N ALA A 83 4.64 38.52 -9.69
CA ALA A 83 5.23 37.20 -9.75
C ALA A 83 4.97 36.40 -8.46
N ILE A 84 5.01 37.07 -7.30
CA ILE A 84 4.66 36.45 -6.01
C ILE A 84 3.20 36.02 -6.02
N ASP A 85 2.28 36.88 -6.47
CA ASP A 85 0.85 36.58 -6.55
C ASP A 85 0.56 35.42 -7.51
N ARG A 86 1.23 35.40 -8.67
CA ARG A 86 1.13 34.28 -9.63
C ARG A 86 1.65 32.98 -9.05
N LEU A 87 2.82 32.99 -8.40
CA LEU A 87 3.36 31.81 -7.74
C LEU A 87 2.45 31.33 -6.62
N GLY A 88 1.93 32.24 -5.79
CA GLY A 88 0.96 31.92 -4.75
C GLY A 88 -0.30 31.25 -5.31
N THR A 89 -0.78 31.71 -6.47
CA THR A 89 -1.88 31.07 -7.19
C THR A 89 -1.52 29.66 -7.66
N VAL A 90 -0.36 29.47 -8.30
CA VAL A 90 0.12 28.15 -8.74
C VAL A 90 0.29 27.18 -7.57
N TYR A 91 0.88 27.63 -6.46
CA TYR A 91 1.03 26.79 -5.26
C TYR A 91 -0.32 26.39 -4.67
N LYS A 92 -1.27 27.33 -4.62
CA LYS A 92 -2.63 27.06 -4.13
C LYS A 92 -3.38 26.08 -5.05
N ASP A 93 -3.22 26.22 -6.36
CA ASP A 93 -3.82 25.31 -7.34
C ASP A 93 -3.20 23.91 -7.20
N MET A 94 -1.87 23.81 -7.15
CA MET A 94 -1.15 22.55 -6.93
C MET A 94 -1.53 21.87 -5.61
N GLU A 95 -1.65 22.65 -4.53
CA GLU A 95 -2.09 22.14 -3.22
C GLU A 95 -3.53 21.60 -3.32
N SER A 96 -4.43 22.32 -4.00
CA SER A 96 -5.80 21.88 -4.19
C SER A 96 -5.89 20.60 -5.04
N GLU A 97 -5.09 20.49 -6.09
CA GLU A 97 -5.00 19.29 -6.93
C GLU A 97 -4.44 18.11 -6.13
N TYR A 98 -3.37 18.33 -5.36
CA TYR A 98 -2.79 17.32 -4.48
C TYR A 98 -3.82 16.80 -3.48
N VAL A 99 -4.54 17.69 -2.78
CA VAL A 99 -5.59 17.31 -1.82
C VAL A 99 -6.70 16.51 -2.51
N ASN A 100 -7.12 16.91 -3.71
CA ASN A 100 -8.16 16.19 -4.46
C ASN A 100 -7.70 14.79 -4.91
N ILE A 101 -6.47 14.67 -5.44
CA ILE A 101 -5.89 13.38 -5.83
C ILE A 101 -5.71 12.48 -4.60
N TYR A 102 -5.18 13.03 -3.51
CA TYR A 102 -4.97 12.29 -2.28
C TYR A 102 -6.28 11.80 -1.68
N ARG A 103 -7.31 12.65 -1.62
CA ARG A 103 -8.66 12.28 -1.15
C ARG A 103 -9.30 11.23 -2.05
N PHE A 104 -9.16 11.36 -3.38
CA PHE A 104 -9.62 10.34 -4.31
C PHE A 104 -8.92 9.00 -4.08
N ALA A 105 -7.60 9.02 -3.88
CA ALA A 105 -6.82 7.84 -3.58
C ALA A 105 -7.23 7.22 -2.23
N SER A 106 -7.37 8.02 -1.18
CA SER A 106 -7.82 7.60 0.15
C SER A 106 -9.21 6.96 0.08
N GLY A 107 -10.17 7.63 -0.58
CA GLY A 107 -11.51 7.10 -0.79
C GLY A 107 -11.57 5.85 -1.66
N ARG A 108 -10.68 5.70 -2.65
CA ARG A 108 -10.53 4.45 -3.41
C ARG A 108 -9.97 3.33 -2.54
N ASN A 109 -8.96 3.62 -1.72
CA ASN A 109 -8.32 2.66 -0.85
C ASN A 109 -9.20 2.21 0.32
N GLN A 110 -10.11 3.06 0.80
CA GLN A 110 -11.07 2.75 1.86
C GLN A 110 -12.31 1.99 1.37
N ARG A 111 -12.66 2.10 0.08
CA ARG A 111 -13.93 1.57 -0.44
C ARG A 111 -14.03 0.04 -0.24
N GLY A 112 -15.09 -0.40 0.43
CA GLY A 112 -15.35 -1.83 0.68
C GLY A 112 -14.57 -2.40 1.87
N HIS A 113 -13.80 -1.57 2.59
CA HIS A 113 -12.97 -1.98 3.73
C HIS A 113 -13.62 -1.62 5.06
N ASP A 114 -14.81 -2.18 5.30
CA ASP A 114 -15.47 -2.03 6.58
C ASP A 114 -14.70 -2.77 7.68
N VAL A 115 -14.75 -2.23 8.90
CA VAL A 115 -14.19 -2.92 10.07
C VAL A 115 -14.99 -4.19 10.34
N MET A 116 -14.30 -5.29 10.67
CA MET A 116 -14.95 -6.58 10.94
C MET A 116 -15.97 -6.49 12.09
N LEU A 117 -15.75 -5.56 13.02
CA LEU A 117 -16.65 -5.33 14.15
C LEU A 117 -16.67 -3.84 14.51
N ALA A 118 -17.85 -3.22 14.41
CA ALA A 118 -18.03 -1.82 14.77
C ALA A 118 -17.63 -1.54 16.24
N GLY A 119 -16.89 -0.45 16.45
CA GLY A 119 -16.40 -0.03 17.77
C GLY A 119 -15.26 -0.89 18.34
N LEU A 120 -14.62 -1.72 17.51
CA LEU A 120 -13.41 -2.46 17.88
C LEU A 120 -12.16 -1.58 17.85
N PHE A 121 -12.08 -0.72 16.83
CA PHE A 121 -10.95 0.16 16.56
C PHE A 121 -11.32 1.62 16.77
N PRO A 122 -10.35 2.48 17.08
CA PRO A 122 -8.94 2.16 17.35
C PRO A 122 -8.69 1.59 18.77
N LYS A 123 -9.60 1.89 19.69
CA LYS A 123 -9.68 1.32 21.03
C LYS A 123 -11.06 0.68 21.18
N PRO A 124 -11.15 -0.55 21.70
CA PRO A 124 -12.43 -1.21 21.83
C PRO A 124 -13.32 -0.46 22.82
N LEU A 125 -14.60 -0.29 22.46
CA LEU A 125 -15.60 0.33 23.34
C LEU A 125 -15.90 -0.51 24.61
N ASP A 126 -15.67 -1.82 24.54
CA ASP A 126 -15.87 -2.77 25.63
C ASP A 126 -14.84 -3.90 25.57
N GLU A 127 -14.49 -4.49 26.72
CA GLU A 127 -13.52 -5.57 26.86
C GLU A 127 -13.92 -6.86 26.15
N SER A 128 -15.21 -7.05 25.87
CA SER A 128 -15.71 -8.20 25.11
C SER A 128 -15.43 -8.11 23.61
N LYS A 129 -15.24 -6.90 23.06
CA LYS A 129 -15.10 -6.66 21.60
C LYS A 129 -13.94 -7.45 20.98
N PRO A 130 -12.73 -7.49 21.56
CA PRO A 130 -11.63 -8.33 21.06
C PRO A 130 -11.98 -9.82 20.93
N PHE A 131 -12.78 -10.36 21.85
CA PHE A 131 -13.19 -11.78 21.81
C PHE A 131 -14.26 -12.02 20.74
N ASN A 132 -15.21 -11.09 20.59
CA ASN A 132 -16.24 -11.14 19.56
C ASN A 132 -15.65 -10.96 18.15
N ALA A 133 -14.60 -10.14 18.02
CA ALA A 133 -13.91 -9.90 16.75
C ALA A 133 -13.42 -11.20 16.09
N ARG A 134 -13.03 -12.21 16.88
CA ARG A 134 -12.67 -13.55 16.37
C ARG A 134 -13.78 -14.17 15.55
N LYS A 135 -15.01 -14.12 16.04
CA LYS A 135 -16.17 -14.72 15.37
C LYS A 135 -16.48 -13.98 14.08
N GLU A 136 -16.53 -12.65 14.13
CA GLU A 136 -16.80 -11.81 12.95
C GLU A 136 -15.69 -11.93 11.89
N TYR A 137 -14.43 -12.06 12.32
CA TYR A 137 -13.30 -12.30 11.42
C TYR A 137 -13.46 -13.59 10.61
N ILE A 138 -13.82 -14.68 11.28
CA ILE A 138 -14.11 -15.97 10.65
C ILE A 138 -15.29 -15.86 9.69
N GLU A 139 -16.37 -15.21 10.12
CA GLU A 139 -17.59 -15.10 9.32
C GLU A 139 -17.37 -14.23 8.07
N SER A 140 -16.50 -13.24 8.16
CA SER A 140 -16.06 -12.45 7.01
C SER A 140 -15.40 -13.33 5.95
N PHE A 141 -14.58 -14.33 6.32
CA PHE A 141 -14.00 -15.26 5.33
C PHE A 141 -15.00 -16.21 4.72
N LYS A 142 -16.04 -16.63 5.45
CA LYS A 142 -17.14 -17.41 4.86
C LYS A 142 -17.90 -16.58 3.84
N THR A 143 -18.20 -15.33 4.18
CA THR A 143 -18.82 -14.38 3.25
C THR A 143 -17.96 -14.21 1.99
N LEU A 144 -16.63 -14.12 2.14
CA LEU A 144 -15.72 -14.05 1.00
C LEU A 144 -15.68 -15.32 0.16
N TYR A 145 -15.77 -16.49 0.80
CA TYR A 145 -15.88 -17.77 0.11
C TYR A 145 -17.17 -17.83 -0.72
N ASP A 146 -18.29 -17.44 -0.13
CA ASP A 146 -19.59 -17.42 -0.79
C ASP A 146 -19.61 -16.44 -1.98
N LEU A 147 -18.96 -15.27 -1.83
CA LEU A 147 -18.78 -14.31 -2.91
C LEU A 147 -18.00 -14.86 -4.11
N LEU A 148 -17.18 -15.89 -3.94
CA LEU A 148 -16.48 -16.53 -5.06
C LEU A 148 -17.34 -17.54 -5.81
N HIS A 149 -18.52 -17.91 -5.27
CA HIS A 149 -19.33 -19.03 -5.76
C HIS A 149 -18.44 -20.27 -5.99
N ALA A 150 -17.58 -20.53 -5.01
CA ALA A 150 -16.56 -21.55 -5.10
C ALA A 150 -17.12 -22.93 -4.78
N THR A 151 -16.46 -23.96 -5.30
CA THR A 151 -16.77 -25.36 -4.99
C THR A 151 -15.49 -26.17 -4.81
N THR A 152 -15.61 -27.34 -4.21
CA THR A 152 -14.62 -28.42 -4.33
C THR A 152 -15.07 -29.44 -5.38
N PRO A 153 -14.17 -30.31 -5.86
CA PRO A 153 -14.60 -31.54 -6.51
C PRO A 153 -15.53 -32.35 -5.60
N PRO A 154 -16.41 -33.19 -6.16
CA PRO A 154 -17.18 -34.16 -5.38
C PRO A 154 -16.28 -34.98 -4.47
N SER A 155 -16.73 -35.23 -3.23
CA SER A 155 -15.97 -36.10 -2.33
C SER A 155 -16.00 -37.55 -2.82
N LYS A 156 -15.11 -38.39 -2.29
CA LYS A 156 -15.11 -39.83 -2.62
C LYS A 156 -16.43 -40.49 -2.20
N GLU A 157 -16.95 -40.08 -1.05
CA GLU A 157 -18.23 -40.56 -0.51
C GLU A 157 -19.39 -40.18 -1.44
N ASP A 158 -19.43 -38.95 -1.96
CA ASP A 158 -20.45 -38.52 -2.91
C ASP A 158 -20.37 -39.30 -4.23
N ILE A 159 -19.15 -39.59 -4.68
CA ILE A 159 -18.88 -40.39 -5.87
C ILE A 159 -19.37 -41.83 -5.65
N ASP A 160 -19.02 -42.46 -4.54
CA ASP A 160 -19.38 -43.84 -4.24
C ASP A 160 -20.90 -44.02 -4.17
N VAL A 161 -21.61 -43.14 -3.45
CA VAL A 161 -23.08 -43.15 -3.36
C VAL A 161 -23.73 -43.01 -4.75
N MET A 162 -23.19 -42.12 -5.58
CA MET A 162 -23.68 -41.91 -6.94
C MET A 162 -23.44 -43.15 -7.81
N LEU A 163 -22.25 -43.74 -7.76
CA LEU A 163 -21.88 -44.91 -8.55
C LEU A 163 -22.67 -46.16 -8.14
N GLU A 164 -22.94 -46.35 -6.85
CA GLU A 164 -23.81 -47.41 -6.34
C GLU A 164 -25.24 -47.25 -6.85
N SER A 165 -25.78 -46.03 -6.84
CA SER A 165 -27.14 -45.76 -7.34
C SER A 165 -27.31 -46.09 -8.83
N GLU A 166 -26.27 -45.87 -9.64
CA GLU A 166 -26.27 -46.20 -11.07
C GLU A 166 -26.21 -47.72 -11.31
N VAL A 167 -25.47 -48.46 -10.47
CA VAL A 167 -25.41 -49.93 -10.52
C VAL A 167 -26.78 -50.53 -10.20
N GLU A 168 -27.44 -50.06 -9.15
CA GLU A 168 -28.78 -50.54 -8.77
C GLU A 168 -29.83 -50.18 -9.82
N ALA A 169 -29.76 -48.98 -10.40
CA ALA A 169 -30.61 -48.60 -11.53
C ALA A 169 -30.40 -49.52 -12.75
N PHE A 170 -29.16 -49.89 -13.06
CA PHE A 170 -28.87 -50.83 -14.15
C PHE A 170 -29.44 -52.23 -13.85
N LYS A 171 -29.22 -52.76 -12.65
CA LYS A 171 -29.78 -54.07 -12.24
C LYS A 171 -31.30 -54.09 -12.37
N ALA A 172 -31.98 -53.00 -12.01
CA ALA A 172 -33.43 -52.89 -12.15
C ALA A 172 -33.93 -52.94 -13.60
N THR A 173 -33.09 -52.61 -14.60
CA THR A 173 -33.45 -52.72 -16.03
C THR A 173 -33.31 -54.13 -16.59
N LEU A 174 -32.61 -55.04 -15.89
CA LEU A 174 -32.43 -56.42 -16.31
C LEU A 174 -33.57 -57.29 -15.76
N PHE A 175 -34.37 -57.89 -16.64
CA PHE A 175 -35.39 -58.88 -16.28
C PHE A 175 -35.11 -60.23 -16.94
N PRO A 176 -35.05 -61.35 -16.17
CA PRO A 176 -35.01 -61.43 -14.70
C PRO A 176 -33.69 -60.86 -14.14
N VAL A 177 -33.74 -60.31 -12.92
CA VAL A 177 -32.55 -59.73 -12.26
C VAL A 177 -31.56 -60.88 -11.94
N PRO A 178 -30.40 -60.94 -12.59
CA PRO A 178 -29.44 -61.99 -12.31
C PRO A 178 -28.65 -61.69 -11.02
N ASN A 179 -28.31 -62.73 -10.25
CA ASN A 179 -27.48 -62.58 -9.05
C ASN A 179 -26.04 -62.16 -9.35
N GLN A 180 -25.56 -62.37 -10.59
CA GLN A 180 -24.23 -61.99 -11.07
C GLN A 180 -24.35 -61.40 -12.46
N LEU A 181 -23.64 -60.30 -12.70
CA LEU A 181 -23.54 -59.69 -14.02
C LEU A 181 -22.53 -60.49 -14.86
N SER A 182 -22.88 -60.74 -16.12
CA SER A 182 -21.92 -61.24 -17.12
C SER A 182 -20.81 -60.21 -17.38
N GLU A 183 -19.69 -60.66 -17.95
CA GLU A 183 -18.56 -59.79 -18.29
C GLU A 183 -18.98 -58.61 -19.19
N ASP A 184 -19.82 -58.88 -20.19
CA ASP A 184 -20.37 -57.84 -21.07
C ASP A 184 -21.24 -56.83 -20.30
N GLN A 185 -22.07 -57.31 -19.36
CA GLN A 185 -22.87 -56.42 -18.50
C GLN A 185 -21.98 -55.60 -17.56
N MET A 186 -20.90 -56.17 -17.02
CA MET A 186 -19.94 -55.44 -16.20
C MET A 186 -19.25 -54.32 -17.00
N ASN A 187 -18.84 -54.60 -18.24
CA ASN A 187 -18.26 -53.59 -19.13
C ASN A 187 -19.25 -52.45 -19.42
N ILE A 188 -20.54 -52.78 -19.62
CA ILE A 188 -21.59 -51.76 -19.81
C ILE A 188 -21.78 -50.92 -18.54
N VAL A 189 -21.82 -51.54 -17.35
CA VAL A 189 -21.94 -50.83 -16.07
C VAL A 189 -20.76 -49.91 -15.84
N GLN A 190 -19.53 -50.38 -16.04
CA GLN A 190 -18.32 -49.57 -15.90
C GLN A 190 -18.33 -48.37 -16.84
N LYS A 191 -18.75 -48.56 -18.10
CA LYS A 191 -18.89 -47.46 -19.07
C LYS A 191 -19.93 -46.43 -18.59
N ARG A 192 -21.10 -46.88 -18.12
CA ARG A 192 -22.14 -45.98 -17.58
C ARG A 192 -21.67 -45.24 -16.33
N GLN A 193 -20.97 -45.92 -15.43
CA GLN A 193 -20.37 -45.32 -14.24
C GLN A 193 -19.37 -44.22 -14.61
N ALA A 194 -18.48 -44.49 -15.58
CA ALA A 194 -17.52 -43.50 -16.07
C ALA A 194 -18.21 -42.29 -16.72
N GLU A 195 -19.22 -42.51 -17.57
CA GLU A 195 -20.03 -41.45 -18.18
C GLU A 195 -20.76 -40.60 -17.14
N LYS A 196 -21.32 -41.26 -16.12
CA LYS A 196 -22.04 -40.60 -15.02
C LYS A 196 -21.10 -39.77 -14.15
N LEU A 197 -19.93 -40.32 -13.80
CA LEU A 197 -18.89 -39.61 -13.07
C LEU A 197 -18.42 -38.37 -13.84
N MET A 198 -18.14 -38.52 -15.14
CA MET A 198 -17.77 -37.39 -15.99
C MET A 198 -18.87 -36.33 -16.05
N THR A 199 -20.13 -36.76 -16.18
CA THR A 199 -21.29 -35.85 -16.17
C THR A 199 -21.39 -35.09 -14.84
N MET A 200 -21.09 -35.74 -13.72
CA MET A 200 -21.09 -35.11 -12.40
C MET A 200 -19.99 -34.04 -12.30
N TYR A 201 -18.76 -34.36 -12.70
CA TYR A 201 -17.66 -33.39 -12.70
C TYR A 201 -17.95 -32.20 -13.64
N GLN A 202 -18.47 -32.47 -14.84
CA GLN A 202 -18.85 -31.43 -15.79
C GLN A 202 -19.96 -30.54 -15.22
N ARG A 203 -20.97 -31.12 -14.57
CA ARG A 203 -22.03 -30.36 -13.91
C ARG A 203 -21.47 -29.44 -12.84
N THR A 204 -20.58 -29.94 -11.98
CA THR A 204 -19.93 -29.11 -10.95
C THR A 204 -19.13 -27.97 -11.58
N ALA A 205 -18.32 -28.26 -12.59
CA ALA A 205 -17.48 -27.27 -13.28
C ALA A 205 -18.29 -26.23 -14.07
N THR A 206 -19.47 -26.58 -14.58
CA THR A 206 -20.34 -25.68 -15.34
C THR A 206 -21.28 -24.85 -14.46
N THR A 207 -21.52 -25.26 -13.21
CA THR A 207 -22.41 -24.56 -12.28
C THR A 207 -21.70 -23.50 -11.43
N HIS A 208 -20.40 -23.68 -11.19
CA HIS A 208 -19.61 -22.81 -10.30
C HIS A 208 -18.61 -21.97 -11.06
N HIS A 209 -18.04 -20.95 -10.41
CA HIS A 209 -17.11 -20.02 -11.04
C HIS A 209 -15.64 -20.31 -10.73
N VAL A 210 -15.31 -21.01 -9.64
CA VAL A 210 -13.92 -21.35 -9.29
C VAL A 210 -13.87 -22.56 -8.36
N TYR A 211 -12.80 -23.35 -8.46
CA TYR A 211 -12.50 -24.36 -7.44
C TYR A 211 -11.74 -23.73 -6.27
N ALA A 212 -12.20 -23.94 -5.04
CA ALA A 212 -11.46 -23.56 -3.84
C ALA A 212 -11.88 -24.43 -2.65
N PRO A 213 -10.93 -24.99 -1.87
CA PRO A 213 -11.27 -25.65 -0.61
C PRO A 213 -11.91 -24.64 0.37
N PRO A 214 -13.06 -24.99 0.98
CA PRO A 214 -13.69 -24.15 1.97
C PRO A 214 -12.82 -24.05 3.22
N VAL A 215 -13.03 -22.99 4.00
CA VAL A 215 -12.43 -22.88 5.33
C VAL A 215 -13.13 -23.88 6.25
N GLN A 216 -12.45 -24.97 6.59
CA GLN A 216 -12.96 -25.94 7.55
C GLN A 216 -12.45 -25.60 8.95
N ILE A 217 -13.38 -25.16 9.81
CA ILE A 217 -13.07 -24.84 11.21
C ILE A 217 -13.67 -25.93 12.08
N ASN A 218 -12.85 -26.90 12.47
CA ASN A 218 -13.25 -27.85 13.49
C ASN A 218 -13.05 -27.21 14.87
N VAL A 219 -14.06 -26.44 15.30
CA VAL A 219 -14.06 -25.72 16.59
C VAL A 219 -13.84 -26.68 17.76
N GLN A 220 -14.33 -27.91 17.67
CA GLN A 220 -14.29 -28.90 18.75
C GLN A 220 -12.89 -29.49 18.94
N GLN A 221 -12.16 -29.72 17.85
CA GLN A 221 -10.82 -30.31 17.91
C GLN A 221 -9.72 -29.24 17.98
N GLY A 222 -10.06 -27.96 17.83
CA GLY A 222 -9.07 -26.89 17.71
C GLY A 222 -8.17 -27.04 16.49
N LEU A 223 -8.52 -27.95 15.56
CA LEU A 223 -7.83 -28.20 14.31
C LEU A 223 -8.38 -27.23 13.27
N TRP A 224 -7.48 -26.42 12.75
CA TRP A 224 -7.74 -25.48 11.67
C TRP A 224 -7.12 -26.09 10.43
N GLU A 225 -7.94 -26.59 9.52
CA GLU A 225 -7.44 -26.93 8.20
C GLU A 225 -7.36 -25.63 7.41
N PRO A 226 -6.15 -25.22 6.98
CA PRO A 226 -6.02 -24.01 6.19
C PRO A 226 -6.75 -24.24 4.87
N GLY A 227 -7.90 -23.57 4.70
CA GLY A 227 -8.53 -23.42 3.40
C GLY A 227 -7.70 -22.48 2.51
N ILE A 228 -8.33 -21.85 1.53
CA ILE A 228 -7.61 -20.90 0.66
C ILE A 228 -7.14 -19.63 1.39
N PHE A 229 -7.79 -19.25 2.49
CA PHE A 229 -7.52 -17.99 3.19
C PHE A 229 -6.50 -18.15 4.32
N GLN A 230 -5.67 -17.14 4.51
CA GLN A 230 -4.86 -17.02 5.71
C GLN A 230 -5.70 -16.43 6.84
N ILE A 231 -5.87 -17.23 7.90
CA ILE A 231 -6.51 -16.82 9.14
C ILE A 231 -5.43 -16.65 10.21
N GLY A 232 -5.37 -15.46 10.82
CA GLY A 232 -4.39 -15.16 11.86
C GLY A 232 -4.56 -16.05 13.09
N ASP A 233 -3.44 -16.48 13.69
CA ASP A 233 -3.42 -17.37 14.86
C ASP A 233 -4.18 -16.81 16.08
N TRP A 234 -4.35 -15.48 16.16
CA TRP A 234 -5.12 -14.83 17.21
C TRP A 234 -6.62 -15.22 17.21
N ALA A 235 -7.13 -15.65 16.05
CA ALA A 235 -8.49 -16.14 15.89
C ALA A 235 -8.68 -17.57 16.43
N LYS A 236 -7.61 -18.27 16.81
CA LYS A 236 -7.71 -19.59 17.44
C LYS A 236 -8.24 -19.49 18.88
N PRO A 237 -9.07 -20.43 19.35
CA PRO A 237 -9.53 -20.45 20.74
C PRO A 237 -8.36 -20.60 21.72
N GLY A 238 -8.56 -20.19 22.98
CA GLY A 238 -7.58 -20.40 24.07
C GLY A 238 -6.55 -19.29 24.29
N ARG A 239 -6.46 -18.28 23.42
CA ARG A 239 -5.63 -17.09 23.63
C ARG A 239 -6.47 -15.83 23.70
N ARG A 240 -6.15 -14.90 24.61
CA ARG A 240 -6.68 -13.52 24.59
C ARG A 240 -6.03 -12.76 23.43
N PRO A 241 -6.80 -12.31 22.42
CA PRO A 241 -6.22 -11.62 21.28
C PRO A 241 -5.74 -10.22 21.70
N GLN A 242 -4.55 -9.83 21.23
CA GLN A 242 -4.02 -8.48 21.46
C GLN A 242 -4.52 -7.54 20.37
N MET A 243 -4.64 -6.25 20.67
CA MET A 243 -5.13 -5.28 19.68
C MET A 243 -4.24 -5.20 18.44
N ALA A 244 -2.92 -5.35 18.59
CA ALA A 244 -1.99 -5.42 17.46
C ALA A 244 -2.24 -6.66 16.57
N ASP A 245 -2.49 -7.82 17.18
CA ASP A 245 -2.81 -9.05 16.44
C ASP A 245 -4.15 -8.92 15.69
N ILE A 246 -5.15 -8.29 16.31
CA ILE A 246 -6.46 -8.04 15.72
C ILE A 246 -6.37 -7.04 14.57
N TRP A 247 -5.58 -5.96 14.73
CA TRP A 247 -5.30 -5.01 13.65
C TRP A 247 -4.61 -5.66 12.47
N GLU A 248 -3.61 -6.50 12.74
CA GLU A 248 -2.95 -7.28 11.72
C GLU A 248 -3.94 -8.19 10.99
N GLY A 249 -4.85 -8.86 11.71
CA GLY A 249 -5.97 -9.59 11.13
C GLY A 249 -6.87 -8.71 10.25
N GLN A 250 -7.27 -7.53 10.73
CA GLN A 250 -8.11 -6.60 9.96
C GLN A 250 -7.49 -6.24 8.60
N MET A 251 -6.19 -5.93 8.60
CA MET A 251 -5.45 -5.64 7.37
C MET A 251 -5.36 -6.85 6.44
N GLN A 252 -5.14 -8.05 7.00
CA GLN A 252 -5.13 -9.30 6.23
C GLN A 252 -6.49 -9.59 5.60
N LEU A 253 -7.58 -9.30 6.30
CA LEU A 253 -8.94 -9.43 5.77
C LEU A 253 -9.15 -8.47 4.60
N TRP A 254 -8.86 -7.18 4.77
CA TRP A 254 -9.01 -6.18 3.69
C TRP A 254 -8.20 -6.53 2.44
N ILE A 255 -6.94 -6.94 2.60
CA ILE A 255 -6.12 -7.40 1.46
C ILE A 255 -6.75 -8.62 0.77
N GLN A 256 -7.23 -9.61 1.54
CA GLN A 256 -7.89 -10.79 0.96
C GLN A 256 -9.24 -10.46 0.31
N GLN A 257 -9.96 -9.44 0.79
CA GLN A 257 -11.17 -8.91 0.13
C GLN A 257 -10.81 -8.34 -1.24
N ASP A 258 -9.76 -7.53 -1.34
CA ASP A 258 -9.27 -6.99 -2.61
C ASP A 258 -8.85 -8.11 -3.59
N LEU A 259 -8.17 -9.15 -3.11
CA LEU A 259 -7.79 -10.31 -3.93
C LEU A 259 -9.02 -11.08 -4.43
N VAL A 260 -10.02 -11.30 -3.58
CA VAL A 260 -11.30 -11.93 -3.97
C VAL A 260 -12.01 -11.09 -5.03
N ASN A 261 -12.07 -9.76 -4.86
CA ASN A 261 -12.65 -8.85 -5.83
C ASN A 261 -11.88 -8.85 -7.16
N ALA A 262 -10.56 -9.00 -7.14
CA ALA A 262 -9.74 -9.11 -8.35
C ALA A 262 -10.03 -10.40 -9.10
N ILE A 263 -10.24 -11.50 -8.38
CA ILE A 263 -10.63 -12.80 -8.95
C ILE A 263 -12.05 -12.72 -9.53
N ARG A 264 -13.01 -12.13 -8.81
CA ARG A 264 -14.37 -11.89 -9.32
C ARG A 264 -14.35 -11.09 -10.62
N THR A 265 -13.52 -10.05 -10.67
CA THR A 265 -13.34 -9.19 -11.85
C THR A 265 -12.72 -9.96 -13.02
N ALA A 266 -11.67 -10.76 -12.77
CA ALA A 266 -11.05 -11.60 -13.80
C ALA A 266 -12.06 -12.60 -14.40
N ASN A 267 -12.77 -13.31 -13.52
CA ASN A 267 -13.75 -14.33 -13.90
C ASN A 267 -15.07 -13.75 -14.40
N THR A 268 -15.27 -12.44 -14.23
CA THR A 268 -16.50 -11.75 -14.64
C THR A 268 -17.72 -12.43 -14.00
N MET A 269 -17.64 -12.70 -12.70
CA MET A 269 -18.60 -13.57 -11.97
C MET A 269 -20.04 -13.03 -11.95
N ASP A 270 -20.25 -11.77 -12.32
CA ASP A 270 -21.61 -11.20 -12.44
C ASP A 270 -22.34 -11.70 -13.71
N ASP A 271 -21.63 -12.38 -14.63
CA ASP A 271 -22.17 -13.03 -15.82
C ASP A 271 -22.48 -14.52 -15.55
N PRO A 272 -23.76 -14.95 -15.53
CA PRO A 272 -24.14 -16.32 -15.21
C PRO A 272 -23.77 -17.33 -16.29
N SER A 273 -23.32 -16.89 -17.48
CA SER A 273 -22.78 -17.79 -18.51
C SER A 273 -21.34 -18.23 -18.24
N ARG A 274 -20.70 -17.62 -17.23
CA ARG A 274 -19.34 -17.95 -16.81
C ARG A 274 -19.34 -19.15 -15.89
N SER A 275 -18.39 -20.04 -16.11
CA SER A 275 -18.18 -21.23 -15.29
C SER A 275 -16.71 -21.61 -15.29
N ILE A 276 -16.29 -22.51 -14.41
CA ILE A 276 -14.88 -22.93 -14.28
C ILE A 276 -14.25 -23.27 -15.64
N VAL A 277 -15.02 -23.91 -16.52
CA VAL A 277 -14.60 -24.33 -17.86
C VAL A 277 -14.14 -23.16 -18.74
N ASN A 278 -14.75 -21.97 -18.63
CA ASN A 278 -14.54 -20.85 -19.56
C ASN A 278 -13.98 -19.56 -18.92
N VAL A 279 -13.79 -19.52 -17.60
CA VAL A 279 -13.19 -18.38 -16.89
C VAL A 279 -11.66 -18.43 -16.90
N PRO A 280 -10.96 -17.29 -16.71
CA PRO A 280 -9.50 -17.27 -16.57
C PRO A 280 -8.98 -18.06 -15.37
N ILE A 281 -9.56 -17.87 -14.18
CA ILE A 281 -9.05 -18.45 -12.93
C ILE A 281 -9.88 -19.69 -12.60
N LYS A 282 -9.24 -20.86 -12.69
CA LYS A 282 -9.88 -22.16 -12.55
C LYS A 282 -9.95 -22.62 -11.09
N ARG A 283 -8.85 -22.43 -10.37
CA ARG A 283 -8.71 -22.88 -8.97
C ARG A 283 -7.87 -21.89 -8.17
N ILE A 284 -8.26 -21.70 -6.91
CA ILE A 284 -7.47 -20.95 -5.92
C ILE A 284 -6.82 -21.98 -5.00
N MET A 285 -5.50 -21.95 -4.92
CA MET A 285 -4.74 -22.83 -4.05
C MET A 285 -4.45 -22.17 -2.71
N LYS A 286 -4.06 -20.89 -2.73
CA LYS A 286 -3.58 -20.19 -1.54
C LYS A 286 -3.68 -18.68 -1.69
N MET A 287 -4.14 -18.02 -0.63
CA MET A 287 -4.00 -16.58 -0.38
C MET A 287 -3.26 -16.39 0.93
N PHE A 288 -2.14 -15.67 0.88
CA PHE A 288 -1.30 -15.45 2.06
C PHE A 288 -0.77 -14.03 2.08
N VAL A 289 -1.13 -13.26 3.10
CA VAL A 289 -0.59 -11.93 3.37
C VAL A 289 0.63 -12.06 4.28
N LYS A 290 1.79 -11.63 3.77
CA LYS A 290 3.02 -11.61 4.57
C LYS A 290 2.81 -10.67 5.77
N PRO A 291 3.05 -11.15 7.00
CA PRO A 291 2.85 -10.33 8.19
C PRO A 291 3.83 -9.17 8.21
N GLY A 292 3.40 -8.05 8.79
CA GLY A 292 4.21 -6.84 8.92
C GLY A 292 4.16 -5.91 7.69
N TYR A 293 5.09 -4.96 7.70
CA TYR A 293 5.15 -3.81 6.80
C TYR A 293 6.50 -3.78 6.10
N VAL A 294 6.52 -3.56 4.79
CA VAL A 294 7.74 -3.55 4.00
C VAL A 294 8.58 -2.32 4.37
N GLY A 295 9.88 -2.53 4.58
CA GLY A 295 10.83 -1.50 5.02
C GLY A 295 10.74 -1.10 6.50
N VAL A 296 9.89 -1.78 7.29
CA VAL A 296 9.82 -1.58 8.73
C VAL A 296 10.57 -2.72 9.42
N PRO A 297 11.71 -2.46 10.09
CA PRO A 297 12.45 -3.51 10.80
C PRO A 297 11.57 -4.16 11.87
N SER A 298 11.69 -5.48 12.07
CA SER A 298 10.90 -6.24 13.06
C SER A 298 11.01 -5.71 14.50
N GLY A 299 12.03 -4.89 14.80
CA GLY A 299 12.23 -4.22 16.09
C GLY A 299 11.49 -2.89 16.27
N GLY A 300 10.67 -2.48 15.30
CA GLY A 300 10.01 -1.17 15.26
C GLY A 300 10.95 -0.03 14.87
N TYR A 301 10.39 1.11 14.48
CA TYR A 301 11.20 2.32 14.26
C TYR A 301 11.70 2.82 15.62
N LYS A 302 12.96 2.55 15.94
CA LYS A 302 13.64 3.19 17.08
C LYS A 302 13.89 4.66 16.73
N GLY A 303 12.89 5.49 17.02
CA GLY A 303 12.97 6.93 17.22
C GLY A 303 14.02 7.67 16.41
N GLN A 304 13.67 8.05 15.18
CA GLN A 304 14.02 9.32 14.55
C GLN A 304 13.77 9.16 13.05
N GLN A 305 12.62 9.64 12.60
CA GLN A 305 12.59 10.67 11.57
C GLN A 305 11.16 11.17 11.52
N SER A 306 10.95 12.42 11.92
CA SER A 306 9.96 13.25 11.26
C SER A 306 10.44 13.37 9.81
N GLN A 307 10.17 12.36 8.99
CA GLN A 307 10.41 12.48 7.56
C GLN A 307 9.40 13.51 7.09
N ASP A 308 9.93 14.68 6.75
CA ASP A 308 9.26 15.70 5.98
C ASP A 308 8.47 15.02 4.85
N THR A 309 7.14 15.01 4.99
CA THR A 309 6.24 14.36 4.02
C THR A 309 6.30 15.00 2.64
N SER A 310 6.97 16.16 2.51
CA SER A 310 7.19 16.85 1.24
C SER A 310 8.32 16.24 0.40
N ARG A 311 9.14 15.34 0.94
CA ARG A 311 10.25 14.71 0.21
C ARG A 311 9.92 13.28 -0.19
N ARG A 312 10.14 12.96 -1.48
CA ARG A 312 10.19 11.58 -1.96
C ARG A 312 11.27 10.83 -1.18
N LEU A 313 10.91 9.68 -0.63
CA LEU A 313 11.87 8.81 0.02
C LEU A 313 12.78 8.14 -1.00
N PRO A 314 14.06 7.90 -0.66
CA PRO A 314 14.91 7.07 -1.48
C PRO A 314 14.27 5.69 -1.69
N ASP A 315 14.32 5.22 -2.92
CA ASP A 315 13.87 3.88 -3.29
C ASP A 315 14.77 2.84 -2.59
N ASP A 316 14.16 1.85 -1.92
CA ASP A 316 14.85 0.72 -1.30
C ASP A 316 14.55 -0.58 -2.05
N PHE A 317 15.38 -0.87 -3.04
CA PHE A 317 15.27 -2.09 -3.86
C PHE A 317 15.63 -3.38 -3.10
N ALA A 318 16.22 -3.27 -1.90
CA ALA A 318 16.44 -4.43 -1.05
C ALA A 318 15.15 -4.83 -0.30
N ALA A 319 14.25 -3.89 -0.03
CA ALA A 319 12.98 -4.14 0.63
C ALA A 319 11.87 -4.58 -0.34
N SER A 320 11.78 -3.97 -1.52
CA SER A 320 10.84 -4.33 -2.59
C SER A 320 11.42 -4.06 -3.97
N ILE A 321 11.08 -4.86 -4.97
CA ILE A 321 11.52 -4.64 -6.36
C ILE A 321 11.03 -3.30 -6.92
N SER A 322 9.93 -2.76 -6.38
CA SER A 322 9.39 -1.45 -6.76
C SER A 322 10.19 -0.29 -6.14
N GLY A 323 11.11 -0.57 -5.22
CA GLY A 323 11.78 0.41 -4.39
C GLY A 323 10.90 1.02 -3.29
N ARG A 324 9.61 0.64 -3.20
CA ARG A 324 8.69 1.22 -2.21
C ARG A 324 8.87 0.58 -0.85
N GLN A 325 8.82 1.43 0.17
CA GLN A 325 8.74 1.05 1.57
C GLN A 325 7.62 1.82 2.27
N SER A 326 7.19 1.30 3.41
CA SER A 326 6.21 1.97 4.27
C SER A 326 6.78 3.29 4.79
N ASN A 327 5.95 4.32 4.87
CA ASN A 327 6.35 5.67 5.21
C ASN A 327 5.24 6.42 5.96
N PRO A 328 5.41 7.69 6.35
CA PRO A 328 4.39 8.42 7.09
C PRO A 328 3.05 8.61 6.35
N ILE A 329 3.01 8.48 5.03
CA ILE A 329 1.82 8.70 4.18
C ILE A 329 1.08 7.39 3.90
N TYR A 330 1.81 6.28 3.75
CA TYR A 330 1.23 4.98 3.40
C TYR A 330 2.05 3.80 3.91
N ASP A 331 1.37 2.67 4.05
CA ASP A 331 1.92 1.38 4.39
C ASP A 331 2.03 0.49 3.15
N VAL A 332 3.13 -0.22 3.02
CA VAL A 332 3.37 -1.19 1.94
C VAL A 332 3.33 -2.59 2.51
N ARG A 333 2.51 -3.47 1.92
CA ARG A 333 2.32 -4.84 2.37
C ARG A 333 2.41 -5.82 1.21
N HIS A 334 2.93 -7.01 1.46
CA HIS A 334 3.04 -8.05 0.45
C HIS A 334 2.02 -9.17 0.69
N ALA A 335 1.43 -9.66 -0.39
CA ALA A 335 0.62 -10.86 -0.43
C ALA A 335 1.18 -11.86 -1.45
N VAL A 336 0.89 -13.13 -1.25
CA VAL A 336 1.22 -14.25 -2.12
C VAL A 336 -0.08 -14.92 -2.52
N LEU A 337 -0.25 -15.15 -3.80
CA LEU A 337 -1.44 -15.72 -4.39
C LEU A 337 -1.04 -16.86 -5.32
N THR A 338 -1.50 -18.07 -5.03
CA THR A 338 -1.29 -19.26 -5.88
C THR A 338 -2.61 -19.67 -6.52
N LEU A 339 -2.63 -19.71 -7.85
CA LEU A 339 -3.82 -19.98 -8.67
C LEU A 339 -3.52 -21.06 -9.70
N ILE A 340 -4.56 -21.73 -10.20
CA ILE A 340 -4.53 -22.44 -11.48
C ILE A 340 -5.34 -21.60 -12.47
N VAL A 341 -4.73 -21.23 -13.59
CA VAL A 341 -5.29 -20.30 -14.56
C VAL A 341 -5.20 -20.87 -15.98
N ASP A 342 -6.10 -20.41 -16.85
CA ASP A 342 -5.95 -20.57 -18.29
C ASP A 342 -4.72 -19.78 -18.76
N SER A 343 -3.75 -20.50 -19.34
CA SER A 343 -2.48 -19.95 -19.80
C SER A 343 -2.63 -18.75 -20.75
N LYS A 344 -3.68 -18.74 -21.59
CA LYS A 344 -3.93 -17.67 -22.56
C LYS A 344 -4.52 -16.41 -21.91
N GLN A 345 -5.04 -16.52 -20.68
CA GLN A 345 -5.74 -15.45 -19.99
C GLN A 345 -4.95 -14.84 -18.82
N ILE A 346 -3.68 -15.22 -18.64
CA ILE A 346 -2.79 -14.63 -17.63
C ILE A 346 -2.80 -13.09 -17.67
N PRO A 347 -2.69 -12.41 -18.84
CA PRO A 347 -2.72 -10.94 -18.86
C PRO A 347 -4.02 -10.34 -18.29
N LYS A 348 -5.16 -11.01 -18.48
CA LYS A 348 -6.45 -10.57 -17.91
C LYS A 348 -6.44 -10.69 -16.39
N VAL A 349 -5.85 -11.77 -15.85
CA VAL A 349 -5.69 -11.97 -14.40
C VAL A 349 -4.79 -10.89 -13.80
N LEU A 350 -3.62 -10.62 -14.41
CA LEU A 350 -2.71 -9.58 -13.92
C LEU A 350 -3.35 -8.19 -13.94
N ASN A 351 -4.09 -7.87 -15.01
CA ASN A 351 -4.80 -6.61 -15.13
C ASN A 351 -5.95 -6.49 -14.10
N SER A 352 -6.65 -7.58 -13.76
CA SER A 352 -7.74 -7.48 -12.79
C SER A 352 -7.22 -7.12 -11.39
N ILE A 353 -6.05 -7.64 -11.00
CA ILE A 353 -5.40 -7.32 -9.72
C ILE A 353 -5.12 -5.81 -9.62
N SER A 354 -4.57 -5.18 -10.66
CA SER A 354 -4.25 -3.74 -10.62
C SER A 354 -5.49 -2.84 -10.67
N THR A 355 -6.66 -3.35 -11.07
CA THR A 355 -7.90 -2.55 -11.20
C THR A 355 -8.72 -2.41 -9.93
N VAL A 356 -8.51 -3.26 -8.91
CA VAL A 356 -9.35 -3.25 -7.70
C VAL A 356 -8.93 -2.17 -6.71
N ASN A 357 -7.66 -2.18 -6.31
CA ASN A 357 -7.08 -1.20 -5.37
C ASN A 357 -5.65 -0.86 -5.82
N PHE A 358 -4.83 -0.25 -4.97
CA PHE A 358 -3.41 -0.02 -5.23
C PHE A 358 -2.60 -1.29 -5.07
N MET A 359 -2.80 -2.23 -5.99
CA MET A 359 -2.10 -3.51 -6.04
C MET A 359 -1.22 -3.61 -7.28
N SER A 360 -0.02 -4.16 -7.11
CA SER A 360 0.95 -4.37 -8.20
C SER A 360 1.57 -5.76 -8.07
N VAL A 361 1.60 -6.51 -9.16
CA VAL A 361 2.29 -7.80 -9.21
C VAL A 361 3.79 -7.53 -9.34
N ILE A 362 4.55 -7.88 -8.30
CA ILE A 362 6.00 -7.63 -8.22
C ILE A 362 6.84 -8.90 -8.47
N GLY A 363 6.20 -10.07 -8.42
CA GLY A 363 6.83 -11.34 -8.75
C GLY A 363 5.81 -12.31 -9.32
N MET A 364 6.24 -13.12 -10.29
CA MET A 364 5.42 -14.11 -10.96
C MET A 364 6.29 -15.31 -11.35
N SER A 365 5.86 -16.49 -11.00
CA SER A 365 6.35 -17.75 -11.56
C SER A 365 5.16 -18.60 -12.00
N TYR A 366 5.37 -19.47 -12.98
CA TYR A 366 4.34 -20.40 -13.41
C TYR A 366 4.92 -21.80 -13.66
N THR A 367 4.09 -22.82 -13.44
CA THR A 367 4.41 -24.21 -13.73
C THR A 367 3.27 -24.86 -14.49
N ASP A 368 3.60 -25.75 -15.41
CA ASP A 368 2.61 -26.54 -16.14
C ASP A 368 1.83 -27.45 -15.18
N VAL A 369 0.55 -27.70 -15.49
CA VAL A 369 -0.32 -28.53 -14.65
C VAL A 369 -0.81 -29.71 -15.46
N ASP A 370 -0.53 -30.93 -15.01
CA ASP A 370 -1.08 -32.14 -15.63
C ASP A 370 -2.61 -32.18 -15.43
N GLU A 371 -3.37 -31.81 -16.47
CA GLU A 371 -4.83 -31.79 -16.40
C GLU A 371 -5.44 -33.19 -16.28
N TYR A 372 -4.73 -34.24 -16.72
CA TYR A 372 -5.19 -35.62 -16.52
C TYR A 372 -5.04 -36.05 -15.07
N ALA A 373 -3.96 -35.64 -14.39
CA ALA A 373 -3.82 -35.82 -12.95
C ALA A 373 -4.91 -35.04 -12.20
N ALA A 374 -5.14 -33.77 -12.57
CA ALA A 374 -6.19 -32.96 -11.98
C ALA A 374 -7.59 -33.56 -12.21
N LEU A 375 -7.85 -34.15 -13.38
CA LEU A 375 -9.10 -34.83 -13.71
C LEU A 375 -9.32 -36.08 -12.83
N ARG A 376 -8.26 -36.84 -12.53
CA ARG A 376 -8.34 -37.98 -11.59
C ARG A 376 -8.71 -37.55 -10.17
N GLU A 377 -8.39 -36.31 -9.81
CA GLU A 377 -8.80 -35.69 -8.54
C GLU A 377 -10.19 -35.00 -8.63
N GLY A 378 -10.85 -35.06 -9.80
CA GLY A 378 -12.18 -34.49 -10.01
C GLY A 378 -12.22 -33.02 -10.43
N TYR A 379 -11.08 -32.44 -10.81
CA TYR A 379 -11.01 -31.07 -11.34
C TYR A 379 -11.16 -31.06 -12.86
N ILE A 380 -12.05 -30.20 -13.38
CA ILE A 380 -12.18 -29.94 -14.83
C ILE A 380 -11.88 -28.46 -15.11
N TYR A 381 -10.81 -28.19 -15.86
CA TYR A 381 -10.39 -26.82 -16.20
C TYR A 381 -10.87 -26.35 -17.58
N GLY A 382 -11.44 -27.25 -18.38
CA GLY A 382 -11.93 -26.99 -19.73
C GLY A 382 -10.94 -27.41 -20.81
N ALA A 383 -11.09 -26.85 -22.01
CA ALA A 383 -10.31 -27.24 -23.18
C ALA A 383 -8.99 -26.47 -23.36
N CYS A 384 -8.68 -25.54 -22.46
CA CYS A 384 -7.48 -24.71 -22.51
C CYS A 384 -6.44 -25.22 -21.53
N ASP A 385 -5.17 -25.12 -21.93
CA ASP A 385 -4.02 -25.54 -21.11
C ASP A 385 -3.99 -24.72 -19.81
N ALA A 386 -3.89 -25.44 -18.69
CA ALA A 386 -3.90 -24.86 -17.36
C ALA A 386 -2.48 -24.74 -16.82
N VAL A 387 -2.17 -23.61 -16.19
CA VAL A 387 -0.88 -23.41 -15.50
C VAL A 387 -1.12 -23.00 -14.06
N GLN A 388 -0.26 -23.45 -13.17
CA GLN A 388 -0.19 -22.90 -11.83
C GLN A 388 0.58 -21.58 -11.89
N LEU A 389 0.03 -20.54 -11.28
CA LEU A 389 0.58 -19.21 -11.23
C LEU A 389 0.81 -18.83 -9.78
N ASP A 390 2.07 -18.55 -9.43
CA ASP A 390 2.49 -18.08 -8.11
C ASP A 390 2.86 -16.60 -8.21
N LEU A 391 2.03 -15.76 -7.59
CA LEU A 391 2.14 -14.31 -7.64
C LEU A 391 2.60 -13.76 -6.30
N THR A 392 3.52 -12.80 -6.33
CA THR A 392 3.80 -11.89 -5.22
C THR A 392 3.23 -10.52 -5.57
N ILE A 393 2.33 -10.03 -4.71
CA ILE A 393 1.55 -8.81 -4.91
C ILE A 393 1.94 -7.80 -3.84
N GLU A 394 2.30 -6.60 -4.27
CA GLU A 394 2.48 -5.44 -3.41
C GLU A 394 1.16 -4.67 -3.32
N THR A 395 0.77 -4.29 -2.10
CA THR A 395 -0.44 -3.51 -1.82
C THR A 395 -0.08 -2.27 -1.03
N ILE A 396 -0.69 -1.13 -1.36
CA ILE A 396 -0.48 0.16 -0.71
C ILE A 396 -1.72 0.57 0.08
N TRP A 397 -1.52 1.00 1.33
CA TRP A 397 -2.58 1.40 2.26
C TRP A 397 -2.31 2.80 2.78
N LEU A 398 -3.20 3.76 2.49
CA LEU A 398 -3.01 5.15 2.87
C LEU A 398 -3.28 5.37 4.36
N ARG A 399 -2.34 6.02 5.06
CA ARG A 399 -2.41 6.25 6.51
C ARG A 399 -3.46 7.27 6.92
N ASP A 400 -3.93 8.09 6.00
CA ASP A 400 -4.98 9.07 6.25
C ASP A 400 -6.27 8.46 6.84
N TRP A 401 -6.70 7.31 6.33
CA TRP A 401 -7.87 6.63 6.88
C TRP A 401 -7.53 5.47 7.81
N THR A 402 -6.41 4.77 7.61
CA THR A 402 -6.02 3.67 8.50
C THR A 402 -5.48 4.21 9.82
N ALA A 403 -4.53 5.15 9.80
CA ALA A 403 -3.95 5.73 11.01
C ALA A 403 -4.70 6.99 11.49
N GLY A 404 -5.28 7.77 10.58
CA GLY A 404 -5.98 9.00 10.92
C GLY A 404 -5.07 10.18 11.26
N HIS A 405 -5.72 11.31 11.55
CA HIS A 405 -5.13 12.50 12.12
C HIS A 405 -4.64 12.24 13.55
N LEU A 406 -3.59 12.97 13.94
CA LEU A 406 -3.09 12.93 15.31
C LEU A 406 -4.07 13.61 16.28
N ASP A 407 -4.56 14.79 15.88
CA ASP A 407 -5.45 15.65 16.66
C ASP A 407 -6.37 16.49 15.75
N GLU A 408 -7.33 17.18 16.37
CA GLU A 408 -8.26 18.08 15.69
C GLU A 408 -7.54 19.28 15.05
N GLU A 409 -6.41 19.72 15.61
CA GLU A 409 -5.62 20.84 15.10
C GLU A 409 -5.00 20.51 13.73
N GLN A 410 -4.45 19.31 13.58
CA GLN A 410 -3.91 18.82 12.32
C GLN A 410 -4.99 18.71 11.24
N ALA A 411 -6.18 18.25 11.61
CA ALA A 411 -7.32 18.18 10.70
C ALA A 411 -7.80 19.59 10.30
N ALA A 412 -7.91 20.50 11.28
CA ALA A 412 -8.30 21.90 11.05
C ALA A 412 -7.28 22.63 10.16
N ALA A 413 -5.98 22.38 10.34
CA ALA A 413 -4.92 22.94 9.51
C ALA A 413 -5.03 22.51 8.03
N ARG A 414 -5.65 21.35 7.77
CA ARG A 414 -5.92 20.83 6.42
C ARG A 414 -7.31 21.20 5.89
N ASN A 415 -8.13 21.87 6.71
CA ASN A 415 -9.55 22.11 6.45
C ASN A 415 -10.32 20.80 6.18
N GLU A 416 -10.02 19.77 6.98
CA GLU A 416 -10.60 18.43 6.88
C GLU A 416 -11.36 18.06 8.16
N PRO A 417 -12.41 17.23 8.06
CA PRO A 417 -13.07 16.70 9.24
C PRO A 417 -12.09 15.82 10.02
N PHE A 418 -12.06 15.97 11.35
CA PHE A 418 -11.21 15.14 12.20
C PHE A 418 -11.56 13.66 12.02
N ASN A 419 -10.56 12.89 11.58
CA ASN A 419 -10.64 11.44 11.46
C ASN A 419 -9.60 10.82 12.39
N PRO A 420 -9.99 10.17 13.50
CA PRO A 420 -9.03 9.58 14.44
C PRO A 420 -8.35 8.32 13.90
N GLY A 421 -8.80 7.79 12.76
CA GLY A 421 -8.31 6.55 12.16
C GLY A 421 -8.67 5.29 12.96
N LEU A 422 -8.32 4.14 12.39
CA LEU A 422 -8.64 2.81 12.92
C LEU A 422 -7.44 2.13 13.59
N MET A 423 -6.22 2.58 13.30
CA MET A 423 -5.01 1.93 13.79
C MET A 423 -4.89 2.10 15.31
N PRO A 424 -4.68 1.00 16.08
CA PRO A 424 -4.43 1.08 17.51
C PRO A 424 -3.15 1.85 17.84
N ASP A 425 -3.13 2.49 19.02
CA ASP A 425 -1.95 3.24 19.49
C ASP A 425 -0.70 2.37 19.60
N ASP A 426 -0.85 1.08 19.96
CA ASP A 426 0.26 0.14 20.02
C ASP A 426 0.94 -0.08 18.67
N VAL A 427 0.13 -0.15 17.62
CA VAL A 427 0.62 -0.31 16.25
C VAL A 427 1.21 1.01 15.76
N ARG A 428 0.58 2.15 16.08
CA ARG A 428 1.13 3.48 15.78
C ARG A 428 2.53 3.62 16.35
N TYR A 429 2.71 3.31 17.63
CA TYR A 429 4.00 3.34 18.30
C TYR A 429 5.03 2.44 17.61
N TYR A 430 4.66 1.20 17.28
CA TYR A 430 5.54 0.25 16.60
C TYR A 430 6.02 0.77 15.22
N LEU A 431 5.13 1.46 14.51
CA LEU A 431 5.41 2.09 13.22
C LEU A 431 6.10 3.46 13.33
N GLY A 432 6.55 3.85 14.52
CA GLY A 432 7.22 5.14 14.76
C GLY A 432 6.29 6.35 14.69
N MET A 433 4.98 6.14 14.72
CA MET A 433 3.98 7.21 14.80
C MET A 433 3.69 7.57 16.25
N VAL A 434 3.34 8.84 16.47
CA VAL A 434 2.95 9.33 17.80
C VAL A 434 1.61 8.70 18.21
N PRO A 435 1.52 8.02 19.36
CA PRO A 435 0.26 7.54 19.94
C PRO A 435 -0.69 8.70 20.24
N ARG A 436 -2.00 8.51 20.11
CA ARG A 436 -2.97 9.61 20.36
C ARG A 436 -3.03 10.05 21.82
N VAL A 437 -2.75 9.15 22.76
CA VAL A 437 -2.66 9.51 24.19
C VAL A 437 -1.41 10.34 24.54
N GLY A 438 -0.54 10.62 23.56
CA GLY A 438 0.75 11.26 23.75
C GLY A 438 1.82 10.28 24.24
N MET A 439 3.08 10.53 23.86
CA MET A 439 4.22 9.66 24.25
C MET A 439 4.44 9.60 25.77
N GLU A 440 4.12 10.68 26.49
CA GLU A 440 4.33 10.78 27.93
C GLU A 440 3.41 9.86 28.74
N ASN A 441 2.20 9.60 28.23
CA ASN A 441 1.20 8.78 28.91
C ASN A 441 1.09 7.37 28.31
N TYR A 442 1.74 7.12 27.18
CA TYR A 442 1.71 5.82 26.53
C TYR A 442 2.68 4.86 27.19
N VAL A 443 2.14 3.83 27.84
CA VAL A 443 2.93 2.70 28.35
C VAL A 443 2.90 1.62 27.28
N PRO A 444 4.00 1.39 26.51
CA PRO A 444 4.01 0.31 25.54
C PRO A 444 3.71 -1.01 26.26
N PRO A 445 2.84 -1.86 25.68
CA PRO A 445 2.64 -3.20 26.24
C PRO A 445 4.03 -3.81 26.37
N ALA A 446 4.37 -4.23 27.60
CA ALA A 446 5.71 -4.71 27.94
C ALA A 446 6.18 -5.59 26.79
N GLN A 447 7.26 -5.17 26.11
CA GLN A 447 7.84 -5.89 24.98
C GLN A 447 8.23 -7.26 25.52
N ARG A 448 7.30 -8.20 25.55
CA ARG A 448 7.60 -9.58 25.89
C ARG A 448 8.54 -10.00 24.80
N SER A 449 9.78 -10.26 25.19
CA SER A 449 10.77 -10.85 24.32
C SER A 449 10.06 -11.88 23.46
N SER A 450 10.18 -11.75 22.13
CA SER A 450 9.63 -12.67 21.14
C SER A 450 10.20 -14.09 21.24
N SER A 451 10.78 -14.45 22.39
CA SER A 451 11.30 -15.74 22.76
C SER A 451 10.22 -16.77 23.10
N SER A 452 8.92 -16.49 22.89
CA SER A 452 7.90 -17.54 22.92
C SER A 452 7.97 -18.38 21.65
N GLY A 453 8.97 -19.27 21.58
CA GLY A 453 8.89 -20.61 20.99
C GLY A 453 8.53 -20.80 19.52
N LEU A 454 8.35 -19.74 18.73
CA LEU A 454 8.30 -19.82 17.27
C LEU A 454 9.68 -19.49 16.73
N THR A 455 10.62 -20.43 16.86
CA THR A 455 11.63 -20.60 15.82
C THR A 455 10.87 -20.89 14.53
N ARG A 456 10.43 -19.83 13.83
CA ARG A 456 10.11 -19.93 12.41
C ARG A 456 11.44 -20.20 11.75
N ASP A 457 11.65 -21.46 11.39
CA ASP A 457 12.80 -21.90 10.63
C ASP A 457 12.86 -21.06 9.34
N PRO A 458 13.88 -20.20 9.15
CA PRO A 458 14.02 -19.40 7.93
C PRO A 458 14.21 -20.27 6.68
N ALA A 459 14.57 -21.54 6.87
CA ALA A 459 14.94 -22.48 5.82
C ALA A 459 13.79 -22.97 4.92
N MET A 460 12.52 -22.61 5.19
CA MET A 460 11.40 -22.98 4.30
C MET A 460 11.11 -21.98 3.16
N PHE A 461 11.86 -20.88 3.04
CA PHE A 461 11.55 -19.83 2.05
C PHE A 461 12.68 -19.44 1.09
N GLU A 462 13.83 -20.14 1.11
CA GLU A 462 14.81 -20.09 0.01
C GLU A 462 14.69 -21.35 -0.85
N GLY A 463 13.60 -21.43 -1.60
CA GLY A 463 13.54 -22.28 -2.79
C GLY A 463 14.39 -21.65 -3.89
N ALA A 464 15.71 -21.83 -3.83
CA ALA A 464 16.53 -21.71 -5.02
C ALA A 464 15.96 -22.68 -6.08
N PRO A 465 15.85 -22.29 -7.36
CA PRO A 465 15.46 -23.24 -8.40
C PRO A 465 16.46 -24.40 -8.38
N PRO A 466 16.01 -25.66 -8.53
CA PRO A 466 16.91 -26.80 -8.54
C PRO A 466 17.96 -26.58 -9.62
N GLU A 467 19.23 -26.56 -9.22
CA GLU A 467 20.35 -26.62 -10.15
C GLU A 467 20.14 -27.85 -11.04
N SER A 468 20.15 -27.57 -12.35
CA SER A 468 20.04 -28.53 -13.44
C SER A 468 20.97 -29.73 -13.21
N GLY A 469 20.37 -30.89 -12.94
CA GLY A 469 21.03 -32.17 -12.96
C GLY A 469 21.50 -32.52 -14.37
N GLU A 470 22.80 -32.73 -14.48
CA GLU A 470 23.52 -33.66 -15.36
C GLU A 470 22.95 -33.88 -16.77
N PHE A 471 23.57 -33.16 -17.71
CA PHE A 471 23.73 -33.59 -19.09
C PHE A 471 24.34 -35.01 -19.13
N LEU A 472 23.55 -35.99 -19.56
CA LEU A 472 24.08 -37.15 -20.25
C LEU A 472 24.42 -36.74 -21.69
N GLN A 473 25.69 -36.87 -22.04
CA GLN A 473 26.19 -37.06 -23.40
C GLN A 473 27.39 -38.02 -23.37
N PRO A 474 27.71 -38.73 -24.46
CA PRO A 474 26.88 -39.25 -25.54
C PRO A 474 26.59 -40.76 -25.41
#